data_AF-A0A1F8JLC4-F1
#
_entry.id   AF-A0A1F8JLC4-F1
#
_cell.length_a   1.000
_cell.length_b   1.000
_cell.length_c   1.000
_cell.angle_alpha   90.00
_cell.angle_beta   90.00
_cell.angle_gamma   90.00
#
_symmetry.space_group_name_H-M   'P 1'
#
loop_
_entity.id
_entity.type
_entity.pdbx_description
1 polymer ?
#
loop_
_entity_poly.entity_id
_entity_poly.type
_entity_poly.pdbx_seq_one_letter_code
_entity_poly.pdbx_strand_id
1 'polypeptide(L)' 'MQPMRTISLIPVRIKIALEQKEPLYKKLASKIRELKALGMTTKEIAKRFHVSHKTVRKSLYYKPQKRSIIIV' A
#
# COMPACT_ATOMS: atom_id res chain seq x y z
N MET A 1 38.47 34.13 21.74
CA MET A 1 37.57 33.05 22.17
C MET A 1 36.41 32.97 21.18
N GLN A 2 36.20 31.84 20.52
CA GLN A 2 35.04 31.66 19.64
C GLN A 2 33.85 31.14 20.47
N PRO A 3 32.63 31.65 20.27
CA PRO A 3 31.47 31.21 21.05
C PRO A 3 31.11 29.76 20.74
N MET A 4 30.59 29.05 21.74
CA MET A 4 30.03 27.71 21.57
C MET A 4 28.92 27.74 20.52
N ARG A 5 29.03 26.90 19.49
CA ARG A 5 27.93 26.68 18.55
C ARG A 5 26.89 25.82 19.24
N THR A 6 25.80 26.41 19.70
CA THR A 6 24.63 25.67 20.20
C THR A 6 24.10 24.82 19.04
N ILE A 7 24.11 23.48 19.18
CA ILE A 7 23.62 22.53 18.17
C ILE A 7 22.21 22.90 17.67
N SER A 8 21.40 23.54 18.53
CA SER A 8 20.07 24.08 18.25
C SER A 8 20.00 25.09 17.09
N LEU A 9 21.06 25.86 16.84
CA LEU A 9 21.09 26.90 15.79
C LEU A 9 21.43 26.38 14.39
N ILE A 10 21.69 25.08 14.25
CA ILE A 10 22.01 24.48 12.95
C ILE A 10 20.67 24.16 12.27
N PRO A 11 20.28 24.85 11.19
CA PRO A 11 19.04 24.54 10.47
C PRO A 11 19.21 23.23 9.71
N VAL A 12 18.94 22.10 10.38
CA VAL A 12 18.93 20.78 9.74
C VAL A 12 17.58 20.57 9.07
N ARG A 13 17.56 20.54 7.74
CA ARG A 13 16.38 20.12 6.98
C ARG A 13 16.25 18.60 7.05
N ILE A 14 15.53 18.11 8.05
CA ILE A 14 15.23 16.68 8.19
C ILE A 14 14.23 16.30 7.09
N LYS A 15 14.68 15.55 6.08
CA LYS A 15 13.79 14.92 5.11
C LYS A 15 13.17 13.69 5.75
N ILE A 16 11.98 13.83 6.33
CA ILE A 16 11.18 12.69 6.79
C ILE A 16 10.60 12.02 5.54
N ALA A 17 11.24 10.96 5.05
CA ALA A 17 10.69 10.16 3.97
C ALA A 17 9.52 9.34 4.54
N LEU A 18 8.29 9.76 4.27
CA LEU A 18 7.11 8.94 4.49
C LEU A 18 7.16 7.78 3.47
N GLU A 19 7.64 6.61 3.90
CA GLU A 19 7.44 5.38 3.13
C GLU A 19 5.94 5.09 3.06
N GLN A 20 5.31 5.52 1.95
CA GLN A 20 3.91 5.22 1.68
C GLN A 20 3.80 3.74 1.30
N LYS A 21 3.71 2.86 2.29
CA LYS A 21 3.48 1.43 2.06
C LYS A 21 2.13 1.26 1.39
N GLU A 22 2.16 0.68 0.19
CA GLU A 22 0.93 0.33 -0.52
C GLU A 22 0.02 -0.55 0.34
N PRO A 23 -1.28 -0.21 0.45
CA PRO A 23 -2.22 -1.00 1.22
C PRO A 23 -2.32 -2.44 0.71
N LEU A 24 -2.36 -3.40 1.64
CA LEU A 24 -2.39 -4.84 1.34
C LEU A 24 -3.51 -5.25 0.36
N TYR A 25 -4.69 -4.67 0.50
CA TYR A 25 -5.84 -4.98 -0.36
C TYR A 25 -5.60 -4.62 -1.83
N LYS A 26 -4.76 -3.60 -2.13
CA LYS A 26 -4.41 -3.24 -3.51
C LYS A 26 -3.48 -4.28 -4.11
N LYS A 27 -2.47 -4.71 -3.35
CA LYS A 27 -1.48 -5.72 -3.76
C LYS A 27 -2.12 -7.08 -4.06
N LEU A 28 -3.15 -7.45 -3.29
CA LEU A 28 -3.81 -8.76 -3.42
C LEU A 28 -4.98 -8.78 -4.41
N ALA A 29 -5.44 -7.64 -4.91
CA ALA A 29 -6.66 -7.55 -5.70
C ALA A 29 -6.66 -8.40 -6.98
N SER A 30 -5.54 -8.45 -7.72
CA SER A 30 -5.42 -9.26 -8.94
C SER A 30 -5.57 -10.75 -8.63
N LYS A 31 -4.72 -11.28 -7.75
CA LYS A 31 -4.72 -12.70 -7.34
C LYS A 31 -6.04 -13.13 -6.73
N ILE A 32 -6.67 -12.29 -5.91
CA ILE A 32 -7.98 -12.59 -5.31
C ILE A 32 -9.07 -12.68 -6.39
N ARG A 33 -9.03 -11.83 -7.43
CA ARG A 33 -9.97 -11.92 -8.56
C ARG A 33 -9.76 -13.18 -9.38
N GLU A 34 -8.51 -13.56 -9.64
CA GLU A 34 -8.18 -14.81 -10.35
C GLU A 34 -8.71 -16.03 -9.60
N LEU A 35 -8.43 -16.12 -8.29
CA LEU A 35 -8.91 -17.22 -7.46
C LEU A 35 -10.44 -17.26 -7.34
N LYS A 36 -11.09 -16.09 -7.34
CA LYS A 36 -12.55 -16.02 -7.37
C LYS A 36 -13.11 -16.51 -8.71
N ALA A 37 -12.44 -16.22 -9.83
CA ALA A 37 -12.80 -16.70 -11.15
C ALA A 37 -12.61 -18.23 -11.28
N LEU A 38 -11.63 -18.79 -10.57
CA LEU A 38 -11.43 -20.24 -10.42
C LEU A 38 -12.47 -20.92 -9.50
N GLY A 39 -13.51 -20.21 -9.06
CA GLY A 39 -14.60 -20.76 -8.25
C GLY A 39 -14.33 -20.80 -6.74
N MET A 40 -13.17 -20.32 -6.27
CA MET A 40 -12.83 -20.36 -4.85
C MET A 40 -13.72 -19.42 -4.02
N THR A 41 -14.12 -19.86 -2.83
CA THR A 41 -14.96 -19.05 -1.93
C THR A 41 -14.12 -17.97 -1.23
N THR A 42 -14.77 -16.89 -0.79
CA THR A 42 -14.07 -15.82 -0.07
C THR A 42 -13.46 -16.28 1.24
N LYS A 43 -14.04 -17.32 1.88
CA LYS A 43 -13.51 -17.94 3.11
C LYS A 43 -12.21 -18.69 2.84
N GLU A 44 -12.16 -19.48 1.77
CA GLU A 44 -10.95 -20.22 1.38
C GLU A 44 -9.84 -19.27 0.96
N ILE A 45 -10.17 -18.22 0.21
CA ILE A 45 -9.21 -17.17 -0.17
C ILE A 45 -8.65 -16.49 1.10
N ALA A 46 -9.51 -16.12 2.05
CA ALA A 46 -9.08 -15.52 3.32
C ALA A 46 -8.11 -16.42 4.09
N LYS A 47 -8.43 -17.72 4.18
CA LYS A 47 -7.58 -18.72 4.84
C LYS A 47 -6.24 -18.89 4.12
N ARG A 48 -6.24 -18.95 2.79
CA ARG A 48 -5.03 -19.14 1.98
C ARG A 48 -4.05 -17.97 2.09
N PHE A 49 -4.56 -16.74 2.16
CA PHE A 49 -3.72 -15.54 2.30
C PHE A 49 -3.53 -15.09 3.75
N HIS A 50 -4.09 -15.78 4.74
CA HIS A 50 -4.07 -15.38 6.15
C HIS A 50 -4.54 -13.92 6.36
N VAL A 51 -5.58 -13.52 5.64
CA VAL A 51 -6.15 -12.16 5.72
C VAL A 51 -7.60 -12.20 6.19
N SER A 52 -8.07 -11.11 6.76
CA SER A 52 -9.46 -10.98 7.16
C SER A 52 -10.40 -11.02 5.95
N HIS A 53 -11.61 -11.53 6.16
CA HIS A 53 -12.66 -11.56 5.13
C HIS A 53 -13.00 -10.16 4.63
N LYS A 54 -12.87 -9.13 5.49
CA LYS A 54 -13.02 -7.71 5.14
C LYS A 54 -11.98 -7.29 4.09
N THR A 55 -10.74 -7.74 4.23
CA THR A 55 -9.66 -7.45 3.27
C THR A 55 -9.92 -8.09 1.92
N VAL A 56 -10.37 -9.35 1.91
CA VAL A 56 -10.75 -10.06 0.67
C VAL A 56 -11.90 -9.33 -0.04
N ARG A 57 -12.95 -8.96 0.70
CA ARG A 57 -14.08 -8.21 0.16
C ARG A 57 -13.62 -6.89 -0.45
N LYS A 58 -12.83 -6.08 0.28
CA LYS A 58 -12.30 -4.80 -0.21
C LYS A 58 -11.45 -4.96 -1.47
N SER A 59 -10.67 -6.03 -1.56
CA SER A 59 -9.83 -6.35 -2.72
C SER A 59 -10.65 -6.71 -3.97
N LEU A 60 -11.78 -7.41 -3.81
CA LEU A 60 -12.67 -7.77 -4.92
C LEU A 60 -13.36 -6.54 -5.55
N TYR A 61 -13.73 -5.54 -4.74
CA TYR A 61 -14.34 -4.30 -5.22
C TYR A 61 -13.32 -3.25 -5.68
N TYR A 62 -12.01 -3.51 -5.50
CA TYR A 62 -10.97 -2.58 -5.91
C TYR A 62 -10.81 -2.57 -7.43
N LYS A 63 -11.05 -1.40 -8.04
CA LYS A 63 -10.76 -1.15 -9.46
C LYS A 63 -9.46 -0.35 -9.55
N PRO A 64 -8.41 -0.87 -10.20
CA PRO A 64 -7.22 -0.06 -10.45
C PRO A 64 -7.60 1.10 -11.36
N GLN A 65 -7.32 2.33 -10.92
CA GLN A 65 -7.48 3.51 -11.76
C GLN A 65 -6.49 3.39 -12.93
N LYS A 66 -6.97 3.21 -14.15
CA LYS A 66 -6.13 3.29 -15.35
C LYS A 66 -5.67 4.74 -15.48
N ARG A 67 -4.41 5.03 -15.11
CA ARG A 67 -3.76 6.26 -15.53
C ARG A 67 -3.38 6.07 -16.99
N SER A 68 -4.24 6.53 -17.88
CA SER A 68 -3.89 6.71 -19.29
C SER A 68 -2.76 7.74 -19.32
N ILE A 69 -1.52 7.30 -19.54
CA ILE A 69 -0.43 8.21 -19.85
C ILE A 69 -0.72 8.67 -21.27
N ILE A 70 -1.25 9.88 -21.42
CA ILE A 70 -1.32 10.56 -22.71
C ILE A 70 0.13 10.95 -23.02
N ILE A 71 0.77 10.21 -23.91
CA ILE A 71 2.02 10.65 -24.52
C ILE A 71 1.58 11.61 -25.64
N VAL A 72 1.77 12.91 -25.42
CA VAL A 72 1.67 13.95 -26.47
C VAL A 72 3.04 14.11 -27.11
#